data_AF-A0A7T7UZU6-F1
#
_entry.id   AF-A0A7T7UZU6-F1
#
_cell.length_a   1.000
_cell.length_b   1.000
_cell.length_c   1.000
_cell.angle_alpha   90.00
_cell.angle_beta   90.00
_cell.angle_gamma   90.00
#
_symmetry.space_group_name_H-M   'P 1'
#
loop_
_entity.id
_entity.type
_entity.pdbx_description
1 polymer ?
#
loop_
_entity_poly.entity_id
_entity_poly.type
_entity_poly.pdbx_seq_one_letter_code
_entity_poly.pdbx_strand_id
1 'polypeptide(L)'
;MKHFFSSRKNLRYTIYGLLAVVLVQAVVMINFINKKDDKVYQVNLVQIKDKKDSLDYTEVKNNLTQLDRVVKSLSNFLASNNIEAPQIESLDAENLSNGIYLSQQANRYTQALVDYQTKLQQIPLGIPTNGEISSNFGVRKNPIPPKRIVMAGVNLPKTDSAGTATATVKPTQDPEVMQFHKGLDIAVPFGSDVRSAAQGTVIFAGQKGGYGNCVIVSHGNGLATLYGHLSSVLVSPNQQIKVGEVIAKSGNTGRSTGPHLHYEVHKNNTPVNPRLFLGIK
;
A
#
# COMPACT_ATOMS: atom_id res chain seq x y z
N MET A 1 3.54 60.57 -34.43
CA MET A 1 2.38 59.69 -34.69
C MET A 1 1.06 60.43 -34.47
N LYS A 2 0.75 61.46 -35.27
CA LYS A 2 -0.48 62.28 -35.16
C LYS A 2 -1.11 62.56 -36.53
N HIS A 3 -1.29 61.54 -37.37
CA HIS A 3 -1.99 61.73 -38.65
C HIS A 3 -2.82 60.53 -39.14
N PHE A 4 -3.17 59.58 -38.26
CA PHE A 4 -3.92 58.39 -38.67
C PHE A 4 -5.46 58.53 -38.61
N PHE A 5 -5.98 59.66 -38.09
CA PHE A 5 -7.41 59.84 -37.80
C PHE A 5 -8.11 60.99 -38.56
N SER A 6 -7.53 61.58 -39.61
CA SER A 6 -8.16 62.71 -40.32
C SER A 6 -9.20 62.32 -41.38
N SER A 7 -9.44 61.02 -41.63
CA SER A 7 -10.45 60.55 -42.58
C SER A 7 -11.50 59.71 -41.87
N ARG A 8 -12.78 60.11 -41.92
CA ARG A 8 -13.91 59.37 -41.35
C ARG A 8 -13.96 57.90 -41.84
N LYS A 9 -13.43 57.63 -43.04
CA LYS A 9 -13.32 56.27 -43.58
C LYS A 9 -12.23 55.45 -42.86
N ASN A 10 -11.06 56.04 -42.62
CA ASN A 10 -9.94 55.38 -41.94
C ASN A 10 -10.23 55.17 -40.45
N LEU A 11 -10.95 56.10 -39.81
CA LEU A 11 -11.47 55.93 -38.44
C LEU A 11 -12.49 54.79 -38.35
N ARG A 12 -13.35 54.63 -39.36
CA ARG A 12 -14.28 53.49 -39.43
C ARG A 12 -13.54 52.16 -39.57
N TYR A 13 -12.52 52.08 -40.43
CA TYR A 13 -11.73 50.85 -40.59
C TYR A 13 -10.93 50.48 -39.34
N THR A 14 -10.37 51.46 -38.62
CA THR A 14 -9.69 51.18 -37.35
C THR A 14 -10.66 50.77 -36.24
N ILE A 15 -11.86 51.36 -36.20
CA ILE A 15 -12.93 50.92 -35.29
C ILE A 15 -13.37 49.48 -35.64
N TYR A 16 -13.60 49.16 -36.90
CA TYR A 16 -13.96 47.79 -37.32
C TYR A 16 -12.85 46.77 -37.01
N GLY A 17 -11.58 47.14 -37.20
CA GLY A 17 -10.44 46.31 -36.84
C GLY A 17 -10.37 46.04 -35.34
N LEU A 18 -10.58 47.07 -34.50
CA LEU A 18 -10.55 46.93 -33.05
C LEU A 18 -11.74 46.10 -32.54
N LEU A 19 -12.92 46.28 -33.16
CA LEU A 19 -14.13 45.51 -32.86
C LEU A 19 -13.95 44.03 -33.24
N ALA A 20 -13.27 43.73 -34.35
CA ALA A 20 -12.92 42.36 -34.73
C ALA A 20 -11.95 41.70 -33.74
N VAL A 21 -10.94 42.44 -33.24
CA VAL A 21 -10.00 41.93 -32.23
C VAL A 21 -10.73 41.60 -30.92
N VAL A 22 -11.63 42.47 -30.46
CA VAL A 22 -12.46 42.22 -29.27
C VAL A 22 -13.34 40.99 -29.46
N LEU A 23 -13.91 40.81 -30.66
CA LEU A 23 -14.76 39.66 -30.98
C LEU A 23 -13.96 38.35 -30.98
N VAL A 24 -12.75 38.35 -31.53
CA VAL A 24 -11.82 37.20 -31.48
C VAL A 24 -11.42 36.89 -30.03
N GLN A 25 -11.12 37.91 -29.22
CA GLN A 25 -10.81 37.71 -27.80
C GLN A 25 -12.00 37.14 -27.02
N ALA A 26 -13.23 37.59 -27.32
CA ALA A 26 -14.45 37.05 -26.73
C ALA A 26 -14.66 35.57 -27.12
N VAL A 27 -14.43 35.21 -28.38
CA VAL A 27 -14.53 33.80 -28.84
C VAL A 27 -13.47 32.93 -28.17
N VAL A 28 -12.24 33.41 -28.04
CA VAL A 28 -11.17 32.69 -27.31
C VAL A 28 -11.52 32.53 -25.83
N MET A 29 -12.08 33.57 -25.20
CA MET A 29 -12.51 33.53 -23.80
C MET A 29 -13.68 32.57 -23.59
N ILE A 30 -14.66 32.54 -24.50
CA ILE A 30 -15.75 31.55 -24.52
C ILE A 30 -15.18 30.13 -24.65
N ASN A 31 -14.20 29.92 -25.54
CA ASN A 31 -13.52 28.62 -25.66
C ASN A 31 -12.73 28.23 -24.40
N PHE A 32 -12.16 29.19 -23.68
CA PHE A 32 -11.48 28.94 -22.40
C PHE A 32 -12.45 28.66 -21.25
N ILE A 33 -13.61 29.32 -21.22
CA ILE A 33 -14.69 29.02 -20.27
C ILE A 33 -15.24 27.61 -20.55
N ASN A 34 -15.47 27.28 -21.84
CA ASN A 34 -15.91 25.94 -22.24
C ASN A 34 -14.85 24.84 -22.01
N LYS A 35 -13.55 25.18 -21.98
CA LYS A 35 -12.47 24.22 -21.66
C LYS A 35 -12.23 24.02 -20.16
N LYS A 36 -12.83 24.83 -19.28
CA LYS A 36 -12.51 24.78 -17.84
C LYS A 36 -13.26 23.69 -17.06
N ASP A 37 -14.22 23.01 -17.66
CA ASP A 37 -15.07 22.04 -16.96
C ASP A 37 -14.84 20.55 -17.32
N ASP A 38 -13.86 20.22 -18.17
CA ASP A 38 -13.71 18.84 -18.69
C ASP A 38 -12.60 17.97 -18.04
N LYS A 39 -12.23 18.24 -16.78
CA LYS A 39 -11.41 17.28 -15.99
C LYS A 39 -11.95 16.97 -14.59
N VAL A 40 -13.24 17.14 -14.37
CA VAL A 40 -13.89 16.76 -13.10
C VAL A 40 -15.24 16.12 -13.42
N TYR A 41 -15.30 14.80 -13.25
CA TYR A 41 -16.50 13.94 -13.19
C TYR A 41 -17.70 14.38 -14.04
N GLN A 42 -17.83 13.82 -15.24
CA GLN A 42 -19.12 13.74 -15.94
C GLN A 42 -20.08 12.88 -15.10
N VAL A 43 -20.75 13.50 -14.12
CA VAL A 43 -22.00 12.97 -13.58
C VAL A 43 -23.06 13.33 -14.60
N ASN A 44 -23.64 12.31 -15.21
CA ASN A 44 -24.74 12.44 -16.15
C ASN A 44 -25.93 13.12 -15.44
N LEU A 45 -26.09 14.45 -15.57
CA LEU A 45 -27.29 15.13 -15.10
C LEU A 45 -28.43 14.81 -16.08
N VAL A 46 -29.13 13.72 -15.79
CA VAL A 46 -30.45 13.47 -16.38
C VAL A 46 -31.35 14.64 -15.98
N GLN A 47 -31.85 15.38 -16.97
CA GLN A 47 -32.93 16.36 -16.82
C GLN A 47 -34.11 15.66 -16.13
N ILE A 48 -34.38 16.01 -14.87
CA ILE A 48 -35.45 15.40 -14.08
C ILE A 48 -36.78 16.00 -14.56
N LYS A 49 -37.40 15.36 -15.55
CA LYS A 49 -38.85 15.43 -15.76
C LYS A 49 -39.52 14.68 -14.62
N ASP A 50 -40.27 15.39 -13.78
CA ASP A 50 -41.28 14.92 -12.83
C ASP A 50 -41.14 13.46 -12.38
N LYS A 51 -40.15 13.21 -11.52
CA LYS A 51 -39.77 11.86 -11.08
C LYS A 51 -40.38 11.47 -9.73
N LYS A 52 -41.56 11.99 -9.39
CA LYS A 52 -42.22 11.65 -8.12
C LYS A 52 -42.82 10.23 -8.14
N ASP A 53 -43.09 9.69 -9.34
CA ASP A 53 -43.77 8.40 -9.53
C ASP A 53 -42.86 7.25 -10.02
N SER A 54 -41.53 7.40 -9.97
CA SER A 54 -40.58 6.32 -10.30
C SER A 54 -39.50 6.09 -9.24
N LEU A 55 -39.88 6.27 -7.97
CA LEU A 55 -39.11 5.78 -6.85
C LEU A 55 -39.27 4.25 -6.78
N ASP A 56 -38.27 3.50 -7.25
CA ASP A 56 -38.19 2.07 -6.97
C ASP A 56 -37.83 1.88 -5.49
N TYR A 57 -38.87 1.78 -4.67
CA TYR A 57 -38.76 1.51 -3.23
C TYR A 57 -37.94 0.25 -2.92
N THR A 58 -37.89 -0.70 -3.86
CA THR A 58 -37.09 -1.92 -3.75
C THR A 58 -35.60 -1.60 -3.81
N GLU A 59 -35.19 -0.74 -4.73
CA GLU A 59 -33.80 -0.31 -4.87
C GLU A 59 -33.32 0.46 -3.62
N VAL A 60 -34.15 1.38 -3.12
CA VAL A 60 -33.84 2.15 -1.91
C VAL A 60 -33.70 1.24 -0.69
N LYS A 61 -34.64 0.29 -0.51
CA LYS A 61 -34.58 -0.70 0.58
C LYS A 61 -33.35 -1.59 0.47
N ASN A 62 -32.97 -2.02 -0.73
CA ASN A 62 -31.79 -2.83 -0.97
C ASN A 62 -30.51 -2.05 -0.64
N ASN A 63 -30.40 -0.79 -1.04
CA ASN A 63 -29.25 0.06 -0.73
C ASN A 63 -29.11 0.31 0.78
N LEU A 64 -30.21 0.56 1.49
CA LEU A 64 -30.21 0.70 2.95
C LEU A 64 -29.80 -0.61 3.65
N THR A 65 -30.28 -1.74 3.14
CA THR A 65 -29.90 -3.07 3.65
C THR A 65 -28.42 -3.37 3.40
N GLN A 66 -27.86 -2.94 2.27
CA GLN A 66 -26.42 -3.07 1.98
C GLN A 66 -25.58 -2.20 2.92
N LEU A 67 -26.01 -0.96 3.18
CA LEU A 67 -25.36 -0.07 4.14
C LEU A 67 -25.24 -0.70 5.53
N ASP A 68 -26.34 -1.24 6.04
CA ASP A 68 -26.38 -1.89 7.36
C ASP A 68 -25.37 -3.06 7.44
N ARG A 69 -25.31 -3.90 6.41
CA ARG A 69 -24.33 -5.00 6.33
C ARG A 69 -22.89 -4.52 6.33
N VAL A 70 -22.58 -3.46 5.57
CA VAL A 70 -21.22 -2.89 5.48
C VAL A 70 -20.81 -2.30 6.83
N VAL A 71 -21.68 -1.53 7.46
CA VAL A 71 -21.42 -0.94 8.80
C VAL A 71 -21.17 -2.04 9.83
N LYS A 72 -21.99 -3.09 9.85
CA LYS A 72 -21.81 -4.23 10.75
C LYS A 72 -20.51 -4.99 10.49
N SER A 73 -20.16 -5.21 9.22
CA SER A 73 -18.90 -5.84 8.84
C SER A 73 -17.69 -5.00 9.27
N LEU A 74 -17.77 -3.68 9.13
CA LEU A 74 -16.70 -2.77 9.52
C LEU A 74 -16.55 -2.75 11.05
N SER A 75 -17.66 -2.67 11.79
CA SER A 75 -17.64 -2.73 13.25
C SER A 75 -17.00 -4.04 13.74
N ASN A 76 -17.38 -5.19 13.17
CA ASN A 76 -16.79 -6.48 13.49
C ASN A 76 -15.29 -6.53 13.15
N PHE A 77 -14.88 -5.96 12.01
CA PHE A 77 -13.47 -5.87 11.63
C PHE A 77 -12.66 -5.02 12.62
N LEU A 78 -13.17 -3.84 12.99
CA LEU A 78 -12.53 -2.97 13.97
C LEU A 78 -12.43 -3.66 15.35
N ALA A 79 -13.51 -4.31 15.80
CA ALA A 79 -13.51 -5.08 17.03
C ALA A 79 -12.49 -6.23 17.01
N SER A 80 -12.37 -6.96 15.89
CA SER A 80 -11.38 -8.04 15.74
C SER A 80 -9.92 -7.55 15.76
N ASN A 81 -9.70 -6.25 15.54
CA ASN A 81 -8.40 -5.59 15.61
C ASN A 81 -8.21 -4.75 16.88
N ASN A 82 -9.09 -4.89 17.89
CA ASN A 82 -9.08 -4.13 19.14
C ASN A 82 -9.18 -2.60 18.96
N ILE A 83 -9.90 -2.15 17.92
CA ILE A 83 -10.17 -0.73 17.69
C ILE A 83 -11.59 -0.43 18.18
N GLU A 84 -11.73 0.45 19.19
CA GLU A 84 -13.04 0.94 19.63
C GLU A 84 -13.67 1.78 18.53
N ALA A 85 -14.78 1.28 17.97
CA ALA A 85 -15.60 2.03 17.03
C ALA A 85 -16.73 2.74 17.80
N PRO A 86 -17.02 4.03 17.53
CA PRO A 86 -18.20 4.68 18.10
C PRO A 86 -19.48 3.97 17.62
N GLN A 87 -20.47 3.87 18.51
CA GLN A 87 -21.80 3.33 18.19
C GLN A 87 -22.45 4.22 17.12
N ILE A 88 -22.68 3.67 15.92
CA ILE A 88 -23.37 4.40 14.85
C ILE A 88 -24.88 4.22 15.08
N GLU A 89 -25.56 5.29 15.50
CA GLU A 89 -27.02 5.30 15.63
C GLU A 89 -27.69 4.94 14.29
N SER A 90 -28.68 4.05 14.34
CA SER A 90 -29.46 3.64 13.18
C SER A 90 -30.28 4.82 12.66
N LEU A 91 -30.21 5.09 11.35
CA LEU A 91 -30.98 6.16 10.72
C LEU A 91 -32.48 5.83 10.69
N ASP A 92 -33.28 6.56 11.47
CA ASP A 92 -34.75 6.47 11.46
C ASP A 92 -35.32 6.94 10.11
N ALA A 93 -36.17 6.11 9.51
CA ALA A 93 -36.54 6.15 8.09
C ALA A 93 -37.87 6.89 7.79
N GLU A 94 -38.15 8.04 8.40
CA GLU A 94 -39.53 8.58 8.44
C GLU A 94 -39.88 9.84 7.62
N ASN A 95 -39.00 10.43 6.79
CA ASN A 95 -39.42 11.57 5.94
C ASN A 95 -39.18 11.37 4.42
N LEU A 96 -40.24 10.90 3.76
CA LEU A 96 -40.27 10.37 2.38
C LEU A 96 -40.31 11.43 1.26
N SER A 97 -40.42 12.72 1.59
CA SER A 97 -40.47 13.82 0.60
C SER A 97 -39.11 14.15 -0.04
N ASN A 98 -38.02 13.63 0.53
CA ASN A 98 -36.64 13.83 0.07
C ASN A 98 -36.00 12.52 -0.47
N GLY A 99 -36.81 11.52 -0.82
CA GLY A 99 -36.36 10.13 -1.09
C GLY A 99 -35.31 9.99 -2.20
N ILE A 100 -35.38 10.75 -3.30
CA ILE A 100 -34.37 10.69 -4.37
C ILE A 100 -33.04 11.28 -3.90
N TYR A 101 -33.06 12.46 -3.27
CA TYR A 101 -31.85 13.08 -2.73
C TYR A 101 -31.20 12.20 -1.66
N LEU A 102 -32.01 11.67 -0.73
CA LEU A 102 -31.55 10.76 0.32
C LEU A 102 -30.99 9.45 -0.26
N SER A 103 -31.62 8.86 -1.29
CA SER A 103 -31.13 7.64 -1.93
C SER A 103 -29.81 7.87 -2.69
N GLN A 104 -29.67 9.00 -3.40
CA GLN A 104 -28.43 9.36 -4.07
C GLN A 104 -27.30 9.61 -3.08
N GLN A 105 -27.61 10.32 -1.99
CA GLN A 105 -26.64 10.60 -0.93
C GLN A 105 -26.23 9.32 -0.19
N ALA A 106 -27.18 8.45 0.13
CA ALA A 106 -26.94 7.14 0.73
C ALA A 106 -26.07 6.26 -0.19
N ASN A 107 -26.34 6.22 -1.50
CA ASN A 107 -25.53 5.47 -2.46
C ASN A 107 -24.09 6.02 -2.52
N ARG A 108 -23.90 7.35 -2.55
CA ARG A 108 -22.55 7.95 -2.49
C ARG A 108 -21.80 7.55 -1.23
N TYR A 109 -22.45 7.60 -0.06
CA TYR A 109 -21.83 7.16 1.18
C TYR A 109 -21.53 5.66 1.19
N THR A 110 -22.42 4.84 0.62
CA THR A 110 -22.19 3.39 0.48
C THR A 110 -20.94 3.10 -0.33
N GLN A 111 -20.79 3.75 -1.49
CA GLN A 111 -19.62 3.59 -2.36
C GLN A 111 -18.33 4.03 -1.65
N ALA A 112 -18.36 5.15 -0.93
CA ALA A 112 -17.23 5.62 -0.15
C ALA A 112 -16.84 4.62 0.95
N LEU A 113 -17.82 4.07 1.68
CA LEU A 113 -17.56 3.07 2.72
C LEU A 113 -17.00 1.77 2.15
N VAL A 114 -17.49 1.31 1.00
CA VAL A 114 -16.95 0.12 0.30
C VAL A 114 -15.51 0.37 -0.17
N ASP A 115 -15.21 1.55 -0.70
CA ASP A 115 -13.85 1.94 -1.09
C ASP A 115 -12.91 1.99 0.12
N TYR A 116 -13.35 2.59 1.24
CA TYR A 116 -12.58 2.59 2.48
C TYR A 116 -12.36 1.18 3.03
N GLN A 117 -13.39 0.32 3.03
CA GLN A 117 -13.26 -1.07 3.45
C GLN A 117 -12.23 -1.81 2.59
N THR A 118 -12.28 -1.63 1.27
CA THR A 118 -11.35 -2.27 0.33
C THR A 118 -9.92 -1.79 0.59
N LYS A 119 -9.73 -0.48 0.79
CA LYS A 119 -8.42 0.11 1.13
C LYS A 119 -7.89 -0.40 2.47
N LEU A 120 -8.74 -0.55 3.48
CA LEU A 120 -8.34 -1.08 4.79
C LEU A 120 -7.87 -2.54 4.70
N GLN A 121 -8.54 -3.38 3.91
CA GLN A 121 -8.14 -4.78 3.71
C GLN A 121 -6.79 -4.93 2.97
N GLN A 122 -6.35 -3.90 2.26
CA GLN A 122 -5.06 -3.84 1.56
C GLN A 122 -3.90 -3.34 2.44
N ILE A 123 -4.19 -2.80 3.63
CA ILE A 123 -3.15 -2.36 4.56
C ILE A 123 -2.71 -3.59 5.37
N PRO A 124 -1.41 -3.95 5.37
CA PRO A 124 -0.92 -5.17 6.01
C PRO A 124 -0.86 -5.03 7.53
N LEU A 125 -2.03 -5.03 8.16
CA LEU A 125 -2.20 -4.84 9.59
C LEU A 125 -1.96 -6.15 10.35
N GLY A 126 -1.30 -6.04 11.50
CA GLY A 126 -1.08 -7.16 12.41
C GLY A 126 0.13 -8.03 12.10
N ILE A 127 0.37 -9.02 12.96
CA ILE A 127 1.54 -9.88 12.92
C ILE A 127 1.23 -11.12 12.06
N PRO A 128 2.07 -11.47 11.06
CA PRO A 128 1.80 -12.56 10.12
C PRO A 128 1.99 -13.98 10.70
N THR A 129 2.53 -14.11 11.91
CA THR A 129 2.72 -15.39 12.60
C THR A 129 2.69 -15.19 14.12
N ASN A 130 2.28 -16.20 14.87
CA ASN A 130 2.27 -16.19 16.34
C ASN A 130 3.68 -16.41 16.88
N GLY A 131 4.51 -15.38 16.89
CA GLY A 131 5.87 -15.42 17.39
C GLY A 131 6.31 -14.09 17.99
N GLU A 132 7.49 -14.06 18.57
CA GLU A 132 8.05 -12.88 19.22
C GLU A 132 8.99 -12.13 18.27
N ILE A 133 8.95 -10.80 18.32
CA ILE A 133 9.87 -9.97 17.54
C ILE A 133 11.28 -10.14 18.11
N SER A 134 12.14 -10.85 17.39
CA SER A 134 13.53 -11.08 17.76
C SER A 134 14.47 -10.02 17.19
N SER A 135 14.07 -9.33 16.12
CA SER A 135 14.87 -8.23 15.58
C SER A 135 14.06 -7.17 14.83
N ASN A 136 14.47 -5.91 14.99
CA ASN A 136 13.77 -4.73 14.47
C ASN A 136 14.34 -4.23 13.13
N PHE A 137 13.54 -3.44 12.42
CA PHE A 137 13.95 -2.69 11.23
C PHE A 137 14.99 -1.63 11.56
N GLY A 138 15.97 -1.41 10.66
CA GLY A 138 16.98 -0.37 10.78
C GLY A 138 18.41 -0.88 10.86
N VAL A 139 19.34 -0.01 11.26
CA VAL A 139 20.77 -0.33 11.33
C VAL A 139 21.07 -1.14 12.59
N ARG A 140 21.70 -2.32 12.45
CA ARG A 140 22.07 -3.23 13.54
C ARG A 140 23.44 -3.86 13.33
N LYS A 141 24.04 -4.38 14.40
CA LYS A 141 25.26 -5.22 14.32
C LYS A 141 24.93 -6.48 13.52
N ASN A 142 25.76 -6.85 12.54
CA ASN A 142 25.48 -8.01 11.70
C ASN A 142 25.56 -9.31 12.53
N PRO A 143 24.45 -10.08 12.66
CA PRO A 143 24.44 -11.32 13.44
C PRO A 143 25.12 -12.50 12.71
N ILE A 144 25.44 -12.34 11.41
CA ILE A 144 26.06 -13.39 10.59
C ILE A 144 27.38 -12.85 10.03
N PRO A 145 28.53 -13.10 10.70
CA PRO A 145 29.82 -12.65 10.20
C PRO A 145 30.15 -13.31 8.85
N PRO A 146 30.92 -12.64 7.97
CA PRO A 146 31.36 -13.24 6.73
C PRO A 146 32.17 -14.52 7.01
N LYS A 147 31.99 -15.55 6.17
CA LYS A 147 32.79 -16.78 6.28
C LYS A 147 34.27 -16.45 6.10
N ARG A 148 35.10 -16.66 7.12
CA ARG A 148 36.57 -16.61 7.00
C ARG A 148 37.03 -17.70 6.04
N ILE A 149 37.57 -17.31 4.89
CA ILE A 149 38.36 -18.23 4.06
C ILE A 149 39.72 -18.31 4.73
N VAL A 150 39.93 -19.35 5.55
CA VAL A 150 41.27 -19.70 5.99
C VAL A 150 41.89 -20.47 4.83
N MET A 151 42.73 -19.81 4.02
CA MET A 151 43.63 -20.53 3.12
C MET A 151 44.51 -21.41 4.00
N ALA A 152 44.25 -22.72 4.01
CA ALA A 152 45.16 -23.67 4.61
C ALA A 152 46.51 -23.48 3.91
N GLY A 153 47.49 -22.96 4.63
CA GLY A 153 48.82 -22.73 4.09
C GLY A 153 49.34 -24.03 3.51
N VAL A 154 49.69 -24.01 2.23
CA VAL A 154 50.56 -25.03 1.63
C VAL A 154 51.82 -25.07 2.49
N ASN A 155 52.04 -26.17 3.21
CA ASN A 155 53.27 -26.39 3.96
C ASN A 155 54.44 -26.42 2.97
N LEU A 156 55.14 -25.30 2.80
CA LEU A 156 56.53 -25.35 2.33
C LEU A 156 57.41 -25.85 3.49
N PRO A 157 58.36 -26.77 3.24
CA PRO A 157 59.22 -27.31 4.28
C PRO A 157 60.08 -26.19 4.88
N LYS A 158 59.94 -25.96 6.18
CA LYS A 158 60.84 -25.07 6.94
C LYS A 158 62.07 -25.86 7.35
N THR A 159 63.23 -25.36 6.93
CA THR A 159 64.52 -25.64 7.54
C THR A 159 64.54 -25.10 8.98
N ASP A 160 64.69 -26.03 9.90
CA ASP A 160 65.31 -25.99 11.21
C ASP A 160 66.07 -24.71 11.57
N SER A 161 65.58 -24.02 12.61
CA SER A 161 66.39 -23.48 13.71
C SER A 161 65.49 -22.92 14.81
N ALA A 162 65.92 -23.17 16.05
CA ALA A 162 65.21 -22.95 17.30
C ALA A 162 64.66 -21.51 17.48
N GLY A 163 63.40 -21.43 17.89
CA GLY A 163 62.75 -20.21 18.34
C GLY A 163 61.32 -20.51 18.75
N THR A 164 61.09 -20.70 20.04
CA THR A 164 59.73 -20.83 20.62
C THR A 164 59.01 -19.50 20.44
N ALA A 165 58.36 -19.33 19.30
CA ALA A 165 57.42 -18.23 19.07
C ALA A 165 56.11 -18.59 19.77
N THR A 166 55.94 -18.11 21.00
CA THR A 166 54.62 -18.05 21.63
C THR A 166 53.79 -17.08 20.79
N ALA A 167 53.00 -17.63 19.85
CA ALA A 167 52.06 -16.85 19.07
C ALA A 167 50.96 -16.37 20.02
N THR A 168 51.12 -15.16 20.56
CA THR A 168 50.02 -14.42 21.17
C THR A 168 49.00 -14.19 20.06
N VAL A 169 48.02 -15.08 19.96
CA VAL A 169 46.83 -14.88 19.12
C VAL A 169 46.07 -13.72 19.74
N LYS A 170 46.43 -12.50 19.33
CA LYS A 170 45.64 -11.31 19.59
C LYS A 170 44.29 -11.59 18.93
N PRO A 171 43.15 -11.58 19.65
CA PRO A 171 41.87 -11.62 18.98
C PRO A 171 41.79 -10.34 18.17
N THR A 172 42.00 -10.43 16.85
CA THR A 172 41.60 -9.39 15.94
C THR A 172 40.08 -9.32 16.07
N GLN A 173 39.58 -8.38 16.88
CA GLN A 173 38.19 -7.95 16.80
C GLN A 173 38.00 -7.52 15.35
N ASP A 174 37.36 -8.38 14.56
CA ASP A 174 36.94 -8.02 13.21
C ASP A 174 36.13 -6.72 13.32
N PRO A 175 36.33 -5.75 12.41
CA PRO A 175 35.60 -4.49 12.47
C PRO A 175 34.11 -4.78 12.52
N GLU A 176 33.42 -4.15 13.47
CA GLU A 176 32.00 -4.36 13.71
C GLU A 176 31.20 -3.93 12.47
N VAL A 177 30.83 -4.91 11.65
CA VAL A 177 30.10 -4.63 10.40
C VAL A 177 28.64 -4.34 10.75
N MET A 178 28.27 -3.07 10.64
CA MET A 178 26.88 -2.64 10.73
C MET A 178 26.13 -3.04 9.46
N GLN A 179 24.94 -3.61 9.61
CA GLN A 179 24.05 -3.99 8.53
C GLN A 179 22.69 -3.32 8.68
N PHE A 180 22.14 -2.81 7.58
CA PHE A 180 20.76 -2.37 7.54
C PHE A 180 19.80 -3.56 7.37
N HIS A 181 18.88 -3.70 8.32
CA HIS A 181 17.79 -4.66 8.29
C HIS A 181 16.53 -4.06 7.70
N LYS A 182 16.08 -4.63 6.57
CA LYS A 182 14.97 -4.13 5.75
C LYS A 182 13.58 -4.53 6.27
N GLY A 183 13.51 -5.32 7.33
CA GLY A 183 12.26 -5.89 7.83
C GLY A 183 12.22 -6.06 9.33
N LEU A 184 11.48 -7.07 9.75
CA LEU A 184 11.29 -7.50 11.12
C LEU A 184 11.53 -9.01 11.16
N ASP A 185 12.30 -9.46 12.14
CA ASP A 185 12.51 -10.89 12.35
C ASP A 185 11.60 -11.32 13.50
N ILE A 186 10.77 -12.34 13.24
CA ILE A 186 9.82 -12.90 14.20
C ILE A 186 10.27 -14.33 14.50
N ALA A 187 10.79 -14.54 15.71
CA ALA A 187 11.18 -15.86 16.18
C ALA A 187 9.94 -16.74 16.32
N VAL A 188 9.97 -17.88 15.65
CA VAL A 188 8.86 -18.83 15.59
C VAL A 188 9.40 -20.22 15.28
N PRO A 189 8.84 -21.31 15.86
CA PRO A 189 9.28 -22.67 15.53
C PRO A 189 9.23 -22.96 14.03
N PHE A 190 10.14 -23.80 13.55
CA PHE A 190 10.17 -24.26 12.17
C PHE A 190 8.84 -24.90 11.78
N GLY A 191 8.30 -24.58 10.60
CA GLY A 191 7.06 -25.17 10.09
C GLY A 191 5.78 -24.51 10.61
N SER A 192 5.88 -23.39 11.33
CA SER A 192 4.70 -22.64 11.81
C SER A 192 3.97 -21.94 10.67
N ASP A 193 2.67 -21.72 10.81
CA ASP A 193 1.85 -21.05 9.80
C ASP A 193 2.29 -19.61 9.59
N VAL A 194 2.53 -19.24 8.32
CA VAL A 194 2.75 -17.85 7.91
C VAL A 194 1.52 -17.39 7.15
N ARG A 195 0.89 -16.34 7.66
CA ARG A 195 -0.37 -15.78 7.15
C ARG A 195 -0.13 -14.46 6.44
N SER A 196 -0.93 -14.18 5.41
CA SER A 196 -0.88 -12.88 4.74
C SER A 196 -1.46 -11.77 5.63
N ALA A 197 -0.71 -10.70 5.85
CA ALA A 197 -1.13 -9.58 6.68
C ALA A 197 -2.23 -8.71 6.02
N ALA A 198 -2.42 -8.82 4.71
CA ALA A 198 -3.46 -8.09 3.96
C ALA A 198 -3.92 -8.89 2.74
N GLN A 199 -5.07 -8.52 2.18
CA GLN A 199 -5.52 -9.09 0.91
C GLN A 199 -4.63 -8.60 -0.23
N GLY A 200 -4.43 -9.42 -1.26
CA GLY A 200 -3.61 -9.01 -2.39
C GLY A 200 -3.35 -10.12 -3.40
N THR A 201 -2.40 -9.88 -4.29
CA THR A 201 -1.98 -10.82 -5.33
C THR A 201 -0.53 -11.23 -5.10
N VAL A 202 -0.24 -12.53 -5.17
CA VAL A 202 1.14 -13.03 -5.11
C VAL A 202 1.90 -12.57 -6.36
N ILE A 203 2.95 -11.77 -6.18
CA ILE A 203 3.81 -11.30 -7.28
C ILE A 203 5.11 -12.11 -7.38
N PHE A 204 5.46 -12.86 -6.33
CA PHE A 204 6.60 -13.77 -6.34
C PHE A 204 6.40 -14.90 -5.31
N ALA A 205 6.80 -16.12 -5.68
CA ALA A 205 6.82 -17.28 -4.81
C ALA A 205 7.98 -18.20 -5.25
N GLY A 206 9.01 -18.37 -4.41
CA GLY A 206 10.18 -19.17 -4.75
C GLY A 206 11.44 -18.76 -4.01
N GLN A 207 12.61 -19.20 -4.46
CA GLN A 207 13.89 -18.91 -3.82
C GLN A 207 14.48 -17.57 -4.30
N LYS A 208 14.92 -16.69 -3.39
CA LYS A 208 15.47 -15.37 -3.70
C LYS A 208 16.69 -15.01 -2.86
N GLY A 209 17.87 -15.47 -3.28
CA GLY A 209 19.16 -15.08 -2.68
C GLY A 209 19.19 -15.24 -1.16
N GLY A 210 19.57 -14.16 -0.45
CA GLY A 210 19.66 -14.15 1.01
C GLY A 210 18.34 -14.43 1.75
N TYR A 211 17.19 -14.22 1.12
CA TYR A 211 15.87 -14.49 1.71
C TYR A 211 15.53 -15.99 1.77
N GLY A 212 16.29 -16.86 1.09
CA GLY A 212 15.91 -18.27 0.97
C GLY A 212 14.60 -18.39 0.20
N ASN A 213 13.72 -19.29 0.61
CA ASN A 213 12.37 -19.36 0.08
C ASN A 213 11.57 -18.16 0.59
N CYS A 214 10.93 -17.44 -0.32
CA CYS A 214 10.10 -16.31 0.02
C CYS A 214 8.83 -16.20 -0.82
N VAL A 215 7.86 -15.49 -0.26
CA VAL A 215 6.64 -15.06 -0.93
C VAL A 215 6.57 -13.54 -0.88
N ILE A 216 6.15 -12.90 -1.96
CA ILE A 216 5.89 -11.47 -2.02
C ILE A 216 4.45 -11.27 -2.49
N VAL A 217 3.66 -10.52 -1.71
CA VAL A 217 2.26 -10.21 -2.00
C VAL A 217 2.13 -8.71 -2.25
N SER A 218 1.58 -8.31 -3.40
CA SER A 218 1.18 -6.93 -3.65
C SER A 218 -0.23 -6.70 -3.14
N HIS A 219 -0.43 -5.64 -2.37
CA HIS A 219 -1.73 -5.29 -1.80
C HIS A 219 -2.41 -4.13 -2.54
N GLY A 220 -1.82 -3.63 -3.63
CA GLY A 220 -2.30 -2.40 -4.29
C GLY A 220 -1.87 -1.13 -3.55
N ASN A 221 -2.20 0.04 -4.09
CA ASN A 221 -1.81 1.35 -3.55
C ASN A 221 -0.29 1.50 -3.29
N GLY A 222 0.54 0.77 -4.04
CA GLY A 222 1.99 0.72 -3.87
C GLY A 222 2.47 -0.03 -2.63
N LEU A 223 1.61 -0.76 -1.91
CA LEU A 223 1.98 -1.60 -0.78
C LEU A 223 2.30 -3.03 -1.21
N ALA A 224 3.31 -3.62 -0.59
CA ALA A 224 3.62 -5.04 -0.72
C ALA A 224 4.23 -5.60 0.58
N THR A 225 4.07 -6.88 0.81
CA THR A 225 4.71 -7.61 1.92
C THR A 225 5.62 -8.71 1.40
N LEU A 226 6.74 -8.94 2.09
CA LEU A 226 7.68 -10.03 1.82
C LEU A 226 7.78 -10.93 3.05
N TYR A 227 7.71 -12.24 2.81
CA TYR A 227 7.83 -13.30 3.81
C TYR A 227 9.02 -14.19 3.45
N GLY A 228 10.12 -14.12 4.21
CA GLY A 228 11.38 -14.79 3.93
C GLY A 228 11.73 -15.91 4.91
N HIS A 229 12.81 -16.63 4.59
CA HIS A 229 13.35 -17.78 5.31
C HIS A 229 12.38 -18.96 5.45
N LEU A 230 11.44 -19.10 4.51
CA LEU A 230 10.36 -20.09 4.57
C LEU A 230 10.89 -21.52 4.41
N SER A 231 10.24 -22.49 5.04
CA SER A 231 10.50 -23.92 4.81
C SER A 231 9.72 -24.47 3.63
N SER A 232 8.47 -24.00 3.47
CA SER A 232 7.58 -24.39 2.39
C SER A 232 6.73 -23.21 1.93
N VAL A 233 6.46 -23.15 0.63
CA VAL A 233 5.62 -22.14 -0.02
C VAL A 233 4.33 -22.83 -0.48
N LEU A 234 3.17 -22.32 -0.08
CA LEU A 234 1.87 -22.94 -0.30
C LEU A 234 1.04 -22.25 -1.40
N VAL A 235 1.58 -21.20 -2.01
CA VAL A 235 0.90 -20.35 -2.98
C VAL A 235 1.74 -20.17 -4.24
N SER A 236 1.07 -19.82 -5.34
CA SER A 236 1.71 -19.61 -6.65
C SER A 236 1.63 -18.14 -7.10
N PRO A 237 2.51 -17.67 -8.00
CA PRO A 237 2.39 -16.34 -8.59
C PRO A 237 1.00 -16.14 -9.25
N ASN A 238 0.50 -14.91 -9.21
CA ASN A 238 -0.83 -14.48 -9.64
C ASN A 238 -2.01 -15.01 -8.81
N GLN A 239 -1.78 -15.76 -7.74
CA GLN A 239 -2.84 -16.18 -6.84
C GLN A 239 -3.38 -14.99 -6.02
N GLN A 240 -4.70 -14.92 -5.89
CA GLN A 240 -5.38 -13.96 -5.02
C GLN A 240 -5.44 -14.49 -3.59
N ILE A 241 -5.08 -13.64 -2.63
CA ILE A 241 -4.91 -13.99 -1.21
C ILE A 241 -5.83 -13.12 -0.37
N LYS A 242 -6.50 -13.73 0.60
CA LYS A 242 -7.30 -13.03 1.61
C LYS A 242 -6.47 -12.69 2.84
N VAL A 243 -6.92 -11.68 3.60
CA VAL A 243 -6.35 -11.36 4.91
C VAL A 243 -6.37 -12.61 5.80
N GLY A 244 -5.23 -12.95 6.44
CA GLY A 244 -5.10 -14.06 7.37
C GLY A 244 -4.99 -15.46 6.72
N GLU A 245 -5.04 -15.55 5.40
CA GLU A 245 -4.85 -16.81 4.66
C GLU A 245 -3.42 -17.34 4.86
N VAL A 246 -3.29 -18.65 5.08
CA VAL A 246 -1.98 -19.30 5.24
C VAL A 246 -1.33 -19.43 3.87
N ILE A 247 -0.19 -18.78 3.69
CA ILE A 247 0.51 -18.71 2.39
C ILE A 247 1.81 -19.52 2.36
N ALA A 248 2.35 -19.86 3.54
CA ALA A 248 3.63 -20.53 3.68
C ALA A 248 3.81 -21.13 5.07
N LYS A 249 4.94 -21.82 5.24
CA LYS A 249 5.43 -22.31 6.53
C LYS A 249 6.77 -21.66 6.88
N SER A 250 6.95 -21.22 8.13
CA SER A 250 8.20 -20.63 8.62
C SER A 250 9.35 -21.63 8.51
N GLY A 251 10.60 -21.15 8.44
CA GLY A 251 11.73 -22.04 8.25
C GLY A 251 13.05 -21.43 8.68
N ASN A 252 14.12 -21.87 8.04
CA ASN A 252 15.49 -21.42 8.28
C ASN A 252 16.30 -21.41 6.97
N THR A 253 15.66 -21.17 5.83
CA THR A 253 16.33 -21.20 4.51
C THR A 253 17.05 -19.89 4.20
N GLY A 254 18.03 -19.92 3.30
CA GLY A 254 18.79 -18.72 2.93
C GLY A 254 19.78 -18.29 4.01
N ARG A 255 19.92 -16.96 4.21
CA ARG A 255 20.90 -16.39 5.15
C ARG A 255 20.25 -16.13 6.51
N SER A 256 20.16 -17.18 7.32
CA SER A 256 19.53 -17.17 8.64
C SER A 256 20.40 -17.86 9.69
N THR A 257 20.32 -17.44 10.95
CA THR A 257 21.02 -18.07 12.10
C THR A 257 20.21 -19.16 12.79
N GLY A 258 18.88 -19.11 12.68
CA GLY A 258 17.97 -20.06 13.33
C GLY A 258 16.52 -19.86 12.88
N PRO A 259 15.59 -20.77 13.24
CA PRO A 259 14.21 -20.69 12.77
C PRO A 259 13.51 -19.37 13.12
N HIS A 260 13.08 -18.63 12.11
CA HIS A 260 12.31 -17.40 12.24
C HIS A 260 11.59 -17.05 10.93
N LEU A 261 10.66 -16.10 10.99
CA LEU A 261 10.09 -15.45 9.82
C LEU A 261 10.76 -14.08 9.65
N HIS A 262 11.32 -13.82 8.47
CA HIS A 262 11.70 -12.47 8.08
C HIS A 262 10.54 -11.79 7.33
N TYR A 263 10.06 -10.68 7.85
CA TYR A 263 8.88 -9.97 7.36
C TYR A 263 9.22 -8.53 6.96
N GLU A 264 8.99 -8.15 5.71
CA GLU A 264 9.16 -6.77 5.24
C GLU A 264 7.83 -6.19 4.78
N VAL A 265 7.66 -4.88 4.95
CA VAL A 265 6.60 -4.08 4.33
C VAL A 265 7.27 -3.09 3.39
N HIS A 266 6.72 -2.95 2.19
CA HIS A 266 7.24 -2.07 1.15
C HIS A 266 6.19 -1.04 0.76
N LYS A 267 6.62 0.21 0.59
CA LYS A 267 5.84 1.27 -0.04
C LYS A 267 6.57 1.74 -1.29
N ASN A 268 5.94 1.61 -2.45
CA ASN A 268 6.51 1.95 -3.76
C ASN A 268 7.90 1.32 -3.95
N ASN A 269 8.01 0.01 -3.67
CA ASN A 269 9.24 -0.77 -3.77
C ASN A 269 10.39 -0.36 -2.82
N THR A 270 10.10 0.48 -1.82
CA THR A 270 11.04 0.86 -0.76
C THR A 270 10.62 0.19 0.56
N PRO A 271 11.53 -0.51 1.26
CA PRO A 271 11.24 -1.06 2.58
C PRO A 271 10.91 0.04 3.58
N VAL A 272 9.81 -0.14 4.31
CA VAL A 272 9.38 0.73 5.41
C VAL A 272 9.30 -0.07 6.70
N ASN A 273 9.39 0.61 7.84
CA ASN A 273 9.36 -0.05 9.14
C ASN A 273 8.03 -0.82 9.34
N PRO A 274 8.03 -2.16 9.41
CA PRO A 274 6.80 -2.95 9.56
C PRO A 274 6.05 -2.66 10.85
N ARG A 275 6.72 -2.17 11.90
CA ARG A 275 6.09 -1.85 13.20
C ARG A 275 4.97 -0.82 13.08
N LEU A 276 5.02 0.04 12.06
CA LEU A 276 3.96 1.03 11.78
C LEU A 276 2.61 0.38 11.46
N PHE A 277 2.61 -0.92 11.13
CA PHE A 277 1.42 -1.68 10.74
C PHE A 277 1.05 -2.77 11.77
N LEU A 278 1.88 -3.02 12.78
CA LEU A 278 1.66 -4.11 13.76
C LEU A 278 0.75 -3.73 14.93
N GLY A 279 0.45 -2.45 15.10
CA GLY A 279 -0.41 -1.99 16.20
C GLY A 279 -0.52 -0.48 16.24
N ILE A 280 -1.71 0.02 15.88
CA ILE A 280 -2.27 1.19 16.55
C ILE A 280 -2.78 0.63 17.88
N LYS A 281 -2.18 1.06 18.99
CA LYS A 281 -2.74 0.87 20.33
C LYS A 281 -3.73 1.99 20.61
#